data_AF-A0A8S1AG33-F1
#
_entry.id   AF-A0A8S1AG33-F1
#
_cell.length_a   1.000
_cell.length_b   1.000
_cell.length_c   1.000
_cell.angle_alpha   90.00
_cell.angle_beta   90.00
_cell.angle_gamma   90.00
#
_symmetry.space_group_name_H-M   'P 1'
#
loop_
_entity.id
_entity.type
_entity.pdbx_description
1 polymer ?
#
loop_
_entity_poly.entity_id
_entity_poly.type
_entity_poly.pdbx_seq_one_letter_code
_entity_poly.pdbx_strand_id
1 'polypeptide(L)'
;MMNSLHNTIKQFRMLNIKTALKTVSECQTKPINVLRKENDLITNMKMLSLSPRSVGIEISEKSIWQPTTTGIKQDPIPYIPIVNPRSILPLLDKEWTKDEIGLPAIQQEEIRAERLIVIRRKKMKKHQRKKLWKKMRHRWARVKQQRRQTKEKTFQNSLLAMIKTANDFQAEEYVANKLQKANHTPLPTRWRHKRLPEFIIRQLLGIDKKINYKHTDVYKA
;
A
#
# COMPACT_ATOMS: atom_id res chain seq x y z
N MET A 1 21.28 2.80 52.21
CA MET A 1 21.04 1.48 51.60
C MET A 1 21.21 1.55 50.07
N MET A 2 22.45 1.55 49.57
CA MET A 2 22.79 1.76 48.14
C MET A 2 23.73 0.65 47.59
N ASN A 3 23.58 -0.59 48.06
CA ASN A 3 24.50 -1.69 47.70
C ASN A 3 23.91 -2.73 46.73
N SER A 4 22.68 -2.56 46.23
CA SER A 4 22.03 -3.59 45.40
C SER A 4 22.42 -3.54 43.91
N LEU A 5 22.68 -2.35 43.36
CA LEU A 5 22.99 -2.20 41.93
C LEU A 5 24.43 -2.59 41.57
N HIS A 6 25.39 -2.37 42.46
CA HIS A 6 26.77 -2.79 42.22
C HIS A 6 26.94 -4.32 42.28
N ASN A 7 26.18 -5.00 43.14
CA ASN A 7 26.21 -6.46 43.25
C ASN A 7 25.58 -7.16 42.05
N THR A 8 24.51 -6.61 41.48
CA THR A 8 23.87 -7.16 40.28
C THR A 8 24.77 -7.05 39.04
N ILE A 9 25.44 -5.91 38.84
CA ILE A 9 26.40 -5.73 37.72
C ILE A 9 27.60 -6.70 37.82
N LYS A 10 28.06 -6.98 39.05
CA LYS A 10 29.15 -7.94 39.29
C LYS A 10 28.73 -9.38 38.97
N GLN A 11 27.49 -9.76 39.29
CA GLN A 11 26.92 -11.07 38.95
C GLN A 11 26.80 -11.27 37.43
N PHE A 12 26.36 -10.25 36.67
CA PHE A 12 26.26 -10.38 35.21
C PHE A 12 27.62 -10.43 34.50
N ARG A 13 28.69 -9.86 35.07
CA ARG A 13 30.05 -9.98 34.52
C ARG A 13 30.69 -11.36 34.71
N MET A 14 30.23 -12.14 35.69
CA MET A 14 30.74 -13.49 35.97
C MET A 14 30.06 -14.57 35.12
N LEU A 15 29.00 -14.24 34.38
CA LEU A 15 28.36 -15.16 33.45
C LEU A 15 29.17 -15.23 32.16
N ASN A 16 29.97 -16.29 32.01
CA ASN A 16 30.63 -16.61 30.77
C ASN A 16 29.60 -17.14 29.76
N ILE A 17 28.99 -16.22 29.00
CA ILE A 17 27.91 -16.53 28.06
C ILE A 17 28.36 -17.56 27.00
N LYS A 18 29.67 -17.59 26.66
CA LYS A 18 30.22 -18.56 25.71
C LYS A 18 30.18 -20.01 26.20
N THR A 19 30.28 -20.25 27.50
CA THR A 19 30.18 -21.61 28.07
C THR A 19 28.72 -21.99 28.36
N ALA A 20 27.87 -21.03 28.75
CA ALA A 20 26.44 -21.27 28.98
C ALA A 20 25.68 -21.68 27.70
N LEU A 21 26.10 -21.20 26.53
CA LEU A 21 25.52 -21.60 25.25
C LEU A 21 25.94 -23.01 24.80
N LYS A 22 26.99 -23.60 25.37
CA LYS A 22 27.44 -24.97 25.05
C LYS A 22 26.76 -26.05 25.90
N THR A 23 26.20 -25.70 27.06
CA THR A 23 25.54 -26.65 27.96
C THR A 23 24.07 -26.87 27.64
N VAL A 24 23.47 -26.03 26.78
CA VAL A 24 22.17 -26.33 26.20
C VAL A 24 22.44 -27.24 25.00
N SER A 25 22.53 -28.55 25.26
CA SER A 25 22.37 -29.53 24.20
C SER A 25 21.05 -29.20 23.50
N GLU A 26 21.11 -28.78 22.25
CA GLU A 26 19.93 -28.50 21.45
C GLU A 26 19.04 -29.74 21.50
N CYS A 27 17.94 -29.68 22.25
CA CYS A 27 16.87 -30.65 22.12
C CYS A 27 16.34 -30.49 20.71
N GLN A 28 16.93 -31.24 19.77
CA GLN A 28 16.44 -31.42 18.42
C GLN A 28 14.96 -31.80 18.58
N THR A 29 14.07 -30.86 18.28
CA THR A 29 12.64 -31.16 18.24
C THR A 29 12.47 -32.16 17.12
N LYS A 30 12.37 -33.46 17.46
CA LYS A 30 11.97 -34.48 16.50
C LYS A 30 10.66 -33.97 15.90
N PRO A 31 10.56 -33.73 14.58
CA PRO A 31 9.30 -33.32 14.00
C PRO A 31 8.30 -34.43 14.35
N ILE A 32 7.22 -34.04 15.03
CA ILE A 32 6.08 -34.93 15.21
C ILE A 32 5.60 -35.23 13.80
N ASN A 33 5.86 -36.45 13.32
CA ASN A 33 5.24 -36.98 12.13
C ASN A 33 3.75 -37.14 12.43
N VAL A 34 3.01 -36.04 12.35
CA VAL A 34 1.57 -36.11 12.16
C VAL A 34 1.41 -36.75 10.80
N LEU A 35 1.05 -38.03 10.80
CA LEU A 35 0.61 -38.74 9.62
C LEU A 35 -0.64 -37.99 9.09
N ARG A 36 -0.42 -36.97 8.26
CA ARG A 36 -1.47 -36.42 7.43
C ARG A 36 -1.86 -37.54 6.51
N LYS A 37 -3.07 -38.07 6.71
CA LYS A 37 -3.75 -38.87 5.72
C LYS A 37 -3.90 -37.97 4.50
N GLU A 38 -3.02 -38.18 3.51
CA GLU A 38 -3.09 -37.53 2.21
C GLU A 38 -4.49 -37.79 1.66
N ASN A 39 -5.27 -36.73 1.47
CA ASN A 39 -6.43 -36.83 0.59
C ASN A 39 -5.85 -36.71 -0.82
N ASP A 40 -5.78 -37.84 -1.52
CA ASP A 40 -5.33 -37.97 -2.90
C ASP A 40 -6.25 -37.22 -3.87
N LEU A 41 -6.26 -35.90 -3.82
CA LEU A 41 -6.90 -35.05 -4.82
C LEU A 41 -6.01 -33.83 -5.03
N ILE A 42 -5.51 -33.69 -6.27
CA ILE A 42 -4.65 -32.63 -6.83
C ILE A 42 -3.15 -32.98 -6.83
N THR A 43 -2.80 -33.95 -7.68
CA THR A 43 -1.44 -34.17 -8.15
C THR A 43 -1.09 -33.18 -9.28
N ASN A 44 0.19 -32.75 -9.32
CA ASN A 44 0.87 -31.93 -10.33
C ASN A 44 0.99 -30.40 -10.09
N MET A 45 1.48 -29.99 -8.92
CA MET A 45 2.31 -28.78 -8.83
C MET A 45 3.75 -29.19 -8.53
N LYS A 46 4.67 -29.03 -9.49
CA LYS A 46 6.12 -29.15 -9.24
C LYS A 46 6.52 -28.14 -8.16
N MET A 47 7.10 -28.64 -7.08
CA MET A 47 7.55 -27.86 -5.93
C MET A 47 8.58 -26.80 -6.35
N LEU A 48 8.37 -25.55 -5.93
CA LEU A 48 9.33 -24.46 -6.08
C LEU A 48 10.59 -24.78 -5.27
N SER A 49 11.72 -25.07 -5.92
CA SER A 49 13.01 -25.23 -5.24
C SER A 49 13.72 -23.87 -5.15
N LEU A 50 13.87 -23.35 -3.93
CA LEU A 50 14.62 -22.13 -3.64
C LEU A 50 16.07 -22.51 -3.30
N SER A 51 16.95 -22.54 -4.31
CA SER A 51 18.39 -22.64 -4.10
C SER A 51 19.03 -21.24 -4.09
N PRO A 52 20.13 -21.03 -3.35
CA PRO A 52 20.67 -19.69 -3.10
C PRO A 52 21.32 -18.99 -4.31
N ARG A 53 21.37 -19.63 -5.50
CA ARG A 53 22.07 -19.08 -6.67
C ARG A 53 21.21 -18.78 -7.90
N SER A 54 19.95 -19.20 -7.92
CA SER A 54 18.95 -18.77 -8.91
C SER A 54 17.54 -19.06 -8.40
N VAL A 55 16.61 -18.15 -8.69
CA VAL A 55 15.17 -18.45 -8.59
C VAL A 55 14.76 -18.92 -9.98
N GLY A 56 14.62 -20.23 -10.17
CA GLY A 56 14.09 -20.79 -11.40
C GLY A 56 12.59 -20.51 -11.49
N ILE A 57 12.21 -19.35 -12.02
CA ILE A 57 10.82 -19.08 -12.42
C ILE A 57 10.74 -19.47 -13.90
N GLU A 58 10.46 -20.73 -14.19
CA GLU A 58 10.02 -21.12 -15.52
C GLU A 58 8.55 -20.68 -15.66
N ILE A 59 8.33 -19.50 -16.24
CA ILE A 59 7.00 -19.08 -16.70
C ILE A 59 6.72 -19.93 -17.94
N SER A 60 6.18 -21.13 -17.74
CA SER A 60 5.43 -21.78 -18.81
C SER A 60 4.18 -20.95 -19.01
N GLU A 61 4.22 -20.07 -20.00
CA GLU A 61 3.01 -19.61 -20.66
C GLU A 61 2.32 -20.87 -21.18
N LYS A 62 1.40 -21.43 -20.38
CA LYS A 62 0.37 -22.30 -20.92
C LYS A 62 -0.36 -21.43 -21.92
N SER A 63 0.05 -21.58 -23.17
CA SER A 63 -0.62 -21.03 -24.32
C SER A 63 -2.12 -21.21 -24.13
N ILE A 64 -2.81 -20.09 -24.18
CA ILE A 64 -4.27 -20.00 -24.32
C ILE A 64 -4.58 -20.50 -25.74
N TRP A 65 -4.26 -21.76 -26.06
CA TRP A 65 -4.45 -22.39 -27.35
C TRP A 65 -4.52 -23.92 -27.20
N GLN A 66 -5.43 -24.40 -26.36
CA GLN A 66 -6.09 -25.67 -26.61
C GLN A 66 -7.60 -25.49 -26.35
N PRO A 67 -8.45 -25.60 -27.40
CA PRO A 67 -9.88 -25.40 -27.23
C PRO A 67 -10.48 -26.64 -26.57
N THR A 68 -11.09 -26.43 -25.40
CA THR A 68 -12.02 -27.39 -24.80
C THR A 68 -13.19 -27.65 -25.75
N THR A 69 -13.49 -28.92 -25.92
CA THR A 69 -14.59 -29.50 -26.70
C THR A 69 -15.95 -28.88 -26.34
N THR A 70 -16.34 -27.82 -27.05
CA THR A 70 -17.73 -27.35 -27.38
C THR A 70 -17.67 -26.01 -28.14
N GLY A 71 -16.62 -25.80 -28.96
CA GLY A 71 -16.51 -24.65 -29.84
C GLY A 71 -16.98 -25.02 -31.25
N ILE A 72 -17.97 -24.29 -31.77
CA ILE A 72 -18.40 -24.36 -33.17
C ILE A 72 -17.16 -24.23 -34.06
N LYS A 73 -16.85 -25.25 -34.87
CA LYS A 73 -15.80 -25.16 -35.88
C LYS A 73 -16.27 -24.21 -36.97
N GLN A 74 -15.78 -22.97 -36.94
CA GLN A 74 -15.89 -22.07 -38.07
C GLN A 74 -14.66 -22.26 -38.94
N ASP A 75 -14.87 -22.42 -40.25
CA ASP A 75 -13.78 -22.44 -41.22
C ASP A 75 -13.02 -21.11 -41.15
N PRO A 76 -11.68 -21.12 -41.29
CA PRO A 76 -10.90 -19.90 -41.21
C PRO A 76 -11.37 -18.95 -42.31
N ILE A 77 -11.73 -17.73 -41.91
CA ILE A 77 -12.11 -16.66 -42.84
C ILE A 77 -10.93 -16.49 -43.84
N PRO A 78 -11.16 -16.61 -45.16
CA PRO A 78 -10.08 -16.49 -46.12
C PRO A 78 -9.47 -15.11 -46.02
N TYR A 79 -8.14 -15.07 -45.87
CA TYR A 79 -7.40 -13.83 -45.76
C TYR A 79 -7.54 -13.02 -47.05
N ILE A 80 -8.31 -11.94 -46.97
CA ILE A 80 -8.34 -10.90 -47.98
C ILE A 80 -7.27 -9.89 -47.54
N PRO A 81 -6.17 -9.70 -48.29
CA PRO A 81 -5.16 -8.72 -47.91
C PRO A 81 -5.82 -7.35 -47.82
N ILE A 82 -5.68 -6.70 -46.67
CA ILE A 82 -6.12 -5.32 -46.48
C ILE A 82 -5.17 -4.46 -47.34
N VAL A 83 -5.58 -4.22 -48.58
CA VAL A 83 -4.95 -3.22 -49.43
C VAL A 83 -5.22 -1.88 -48.77
N ASN A 84 -4.20 -1.33 -48.11
CA ASN A 84 -4.27 0.00 -47.52
C ASN A 84 -4.54 1.00 -48.67
N PRO A 85 -5.68 1.72 -48.70
CA PRO A 85 -6.00 2.64 -49.80
C PRO A 85 -5.03 3.83 -49.89
N ARG A 86 -4.03 3.90 -48.99
CA ARG A 86 -2.88 4.82 -49.09
C ARG A 86 -1.73 4.33 -49.98
N SER A 87 -1.86 3.22 -50.71
CA SER A 87 -0.96 2.95 -51.85
C SER A 87 -1.37 3.74 -53.10
N ILE A 88 -1.62 5.04 -52.93
CA ILE A 88 -1.34 6.04 -53.95
C ILE A 88 -0.10 6.77 -53.44
N LEU A 89 0.98 6.02 -53.22
CA LEU A 89 2.26 6.69 -53.30
C LEU A 89 2.41 7.01 -54.80
N PRO A 90 2.60 8.28 -55.18
CA PRO A 90 2.97 8.57 -56.55
C PRO A 90 4.15 7.67 -56.89
N LEU A 91 4.16 7.11 -58.11
CA LEU A 91 5.37 6.54 -58.67
C LEU A 91 6.46 7.59 -58.44
N LEU A 92 7.28 7.38 -57.40
CA LEU A 92 8.36 8.28 -57.07
C LEU A 92 9.33 8.11 -58.22
N ASP A 93 9.24 9.05 -59.16
CA ASP A 93 10.28 9.33 -60.13
C ASP A 93 11.61 9.29 -59.38
N LYS A 94 12.45 8.35 -59.83
CA LYS A 94 13.91 8.10 -59.74
C LYS A 94 14.85 9.05 -58.95
N GLU A 95 14.37 9.79 -57.98
CA GLU A 95 15.14 10.70 -57.14
C GLU A 95 14.73 10.48 -55.67
N TRP A 96 14.81 9.22 -55.22
CA TRP A 96 15.11 9.01 -53.81
C TRP A 96 16.57 9.41 -53.63
N THR A 97 16.81 10.71 -53.46
CA THR A 97 18.08 11.21 -52.95
C THR A 97 18.37 10.39 -51.71
N LYS A 98 19.52 9.71 -51.72
CA LYS A 98 20.07 9.11 -50.52
C LYS A 98 20.46 10.26 -49.61
N ASP A 99 19.48 10.89 -48.98
CA ASP A 99 19.72 11.69 -47.79
C ASP A 99 20.14 10.65 -46.76
N GLU A 100 21.45 10.45 -46.67
CA GLU A 100 22.08 9.68 -45.63
C GLU A 100 21.40 10.11 -44.34
N ILE A 101 20.78 9.16 -43.63
CA ILE A 101 20.26 9.41 -42.28
C ILE A 101 21.49 9.65 -41.42
N GLY A 102 22.02 10.87 -41.49
CA GLY A 102 23.10 11.33 -40.65
C GLY A 102 22.64 11.27 -39.21
N LEU A 103 23.55 10.95 -38.30
CA LEU A 103 23.27 11.08 -36.87
C LEU A 103 22.74 12.49 -36.62
N PRO A 104 21.68 12.66 -35.78
CA PRO A 104 21.18 13.98 -35.46
C PRO A 104 22.35 14.86 -35.00
N ALA A 105 22.44 16.07 -35.56
CA ALA A 105 23.53 16.99 -35.28
C ALA A 105 23.78 17.03 -33.76
N ILE A 106 25.01 16.74 -33.34
CA ILE A 106 25.41 16.84 -31.94
C ILE A 106 25.27 18.32 -31.58
N GLN A 107 24.13 18.70 -31.01
CA GLN A 107 23.93 20.02 -30.47
C GLN A 107 24.87 20.14 -29.27
N GLN A 108 26.06 20.68 -29.52
CA GLN A 108 26.99 21.07 -28.48
C GLN A 108 26.37 22.28 -27.78
N GLU A 109 25.41 22.02 -26.89
CA GLU A 109 24.90 23.05 -26.01
C GLU A 109 26.10 23.63 -25.23
N GLU A 110 26.35 24.92 -25.41
CA GLU A 110 27.42 25.61 -24.71
C GLU A 110 27.26 25.39 -23.20
N ILE A 111 28.36 25.02 -22.54
CA ILE A 111 28.39 24.81 -21.10
C ILE A 111 28.25 26.17 -20.41
N ARG A 112 27.00 26.60 -20.23
CA ARG A 112 26.70 27.85 -19.51
C ARG A 112 26.99 27.65 -18.03
N ALA A 113 27.80 28.55 -17.46
CA ALA A 113 28.20 28.52 -16.05
C ALA A 113 26.99 28.49 -15.09
N GLU A 114 25.89 29.16 -15.44
CA GLU A 114 24.64 29.15 -14.68
C GLU A 114 24.07 27.73 -14.50
N ARG A 115 24.03 26.94 -15.58
CA ARG A 115 23.53 25.55 -15.55
C ARG A 115 24.41 24.68 -14.66
N LEU A 116 25.73 24.87 -14.71
CA LEU A 116 26.68 24.16 -13.84
C LEU A 116 26.45 24.47 -12.35
N ILE A 117 26.14 25.71 -11.98
CA ILE A 117 25.85 26.09 -10.60
C ILE A 117 24.61 25.34 -10.09
N VAL A 118 23.53 25.30 -10.88
CA VAL A 118 22.31 24.57 -10.53
C VAL A 118 22.59 23.07 -10.36
N ILE A 119 23.34 22.47 -11.28
CA ILE A 119 23.73 21.06 -11.22
C ILE A 119 24.57 20.77 -9.97
N ARG A 120 25.56 21.62 -9.65
CA ARG A 120 26.41 21.47 -8.45
C ARG A 120 25.60 21.58 -7.16
N ARG A 121 24.64 22.50 -7.08
CA ARG A 121 23.72 22.61 -5.93
C ARG A 121 22.87 21.35 -5.77
N LYS A 122 22.27 20.84 -6.86
CA LYS A 122 21.51 19.58 -6.86
C LYS A 122 22.38 18.39 -6.47
N LYS A 123 23.61 18.30 -7.02
CA LYS A 123 24.62 17.30 -6.65
C LYS A 123 24.91 17.33 -5.16
N MET A 124 25.17 18.52 -4.61
CA MET A 124 25.51 18.67 -3.20
C MET A 124 24.34 18.27 -2.29
N LYS A 125 23.11 18.69 -2.60
CA LYS A 125 21.90 18.26 -1.87
C LYS A 125 21.72 16.73 -1.89
N LYS A 126 21.90 16.09 -3.05
CA LYS A 126 21.85 14.62 -3.19
C LYS A 126 22.95 13.93 -2.38
N HIS A 127 24.18 14.45 -2.43
CA HIS A 127 25.31 13.95 -1.66
C HIS A 127 25.06 14.01 -0.15
N GLN A 128 24.65 15.18 0.35
CA GLN A 128 24.33 15.38 1.76
C GLN A 128 23.17 14.48 2.22
N ARG A 129 22.12 14.34 1.40
CA ARG A 129 21.02 13.41 1.67
C ARG A 129 21.52 11.97 1.78
N LYS A 130 22.33 11.49 0.82
CA LYS A 130 22.92 10.14 0.88
C LYS A 130 23.82 9.95 2.12
N LYS A 131 24.59 10.97 2.51
CA LYS A 131 25.43 10.94 3.72
C LYS A 131 24.58 10.82 4.98
N LEU A 132 23.50 11.60 5.08
CA LEU A 132 22.51 11.49 6.15
C LEU A 132 21.85 10.11 6.17
N TRP A 133 21.55 9.56 4.98
CA TRP A 133 20.92 8.25 4.84
C TRP A 133 21.77 7.11 5.37
N LYS A 134 23.07 7.16 5.12
CA LYS A 134 24.03 6.22 5.70
C LYS A 134 24.15 6.41 7.22
N LYS A 135 24.28 7.66 7.69
CA LYS A 135 24.43 7.98 9.12
C LYS A 135 23.21 7.54 9.96
N MET A 136 21.99 7.71 9.44
CA MET A 136 20.74 7.48 10.18
C MET A 136 20.03 6.16 9.83
N ARG A 137 20.69 5.24 9.11
CA ARG A 137 20.08 4.01 8.56
C ARG A 137 19.24 3.24 9.58
N HIS A 138 19.77 2.99 10.77
CA HIS A 138 19.09 2.22 11.81
C HIS A 138 17.91 2.98 12.42
N ARG A 139 18.04 4.29 12.64
CA ARG A 139 16.95 5.13 13.15
C ARG A 139 15.76 5.10 12.20
N TRP A 140 15.98 5.21 10.89
CA TRP A 140 14.88 5.16 9.93
C TRP A 140 14.34 3.76 9.69
N ALA A 141 15.17 2.72 9.81
CA ALA A 141 14.66 1.35 9.82
C ALA A 141 13.66 1.15 10.96
N ARG A 142 13.98 1.64 12.17
CA ARG A 142 13.08 1.61 13.33
C ARG A 142 11.79 2.40 13.09
N VAL A 143 11.89 3.63 12.58
CA VAL A 143 10.70 4.45 12.24
C VAL A 143 9.84 3.77 11.17
N LYS A 144 10.46 3.17 10.14
CA LYS A 144 9.75 2.44 9.08
C LYS A 144 9.03 1.21 9.64
N GLN A 145 9.68 0.47 10.53
CA GLN A 145 9.10 -0.70 11.19
C GLN A 145 7.91 -0.30 12.06
N GLN A 146 8.04 0.73 12.90
CA GLN A 146 6.93 1.23 13.72
C GLN A 146 5.75 1.67 12.85
N ARG A 147 5.99 2.44 11.77
CA ARG A 147 4.93 2.84 10.84
C ARG A 147 4.21 1.64 10.22
N ARG A 148 4.93 0.56 9.90
CA ARG A 148 4.32 -0.68 9.38
C ARG A 148 3.46 -1.36 10.45
N GLN A 149 3.97 -1.48 11.67
CA GLN A 149 3.23 -2.07 12.79
C GLN A 149 1.96 -1.27 13.13
N THR A 150 2.05 0.07 13.17
CA THR A 150 0.87 0.91 13.40
C THR A 150 -0.16 0.71 12.28
N LYS A 151 0.27 0.71 11.01
CA LYS A 151 -0.63 0.46 9.88
C LYS A 151 -1.32 -0.90 9.96
N GLU A 152 -0.56 -1.94 10.29
CA GLU A 152 -1.10 -3.28 10.45
C GLU A 152 -2.12 -3.35 11.59
N LYS A 153 -1.80 -2.77 12.75
CA LYS A 153 -2.74 -2.70 13.88
C LYS A 153 -4.01 -1.92 13.53
N THR A 154 -3.90 -0.78 12.85
CA THR A 154 -5.06 -0.01 12.41
C THR A 154 -5.91 -0.81 11.42
N PHE A 155 -5.28 -1.57 10.54
CA PHE A 155 -5.98 -2.44 9.60
C PHE A 155 -6.71 -3.59 10.32
N GLN A 156 -6.03 -4.31 11.21
CA GLN A 156 -6.63 -5.38 12.00
C GLN A 156 -7.81 -4.89 12.86
N ASN A 157 -7.66 -3.74 13.52
CA ASN A 157 -8.73 -3.13 14.28
C ASN A 157 -9.93 -2.76 13.39
N SER A 158 -9.69 -2.29 12.17
CA SER A 158 -10.77 -2.00 11.22
C SER A 158 -11.53 -3.26 10.80
N LEU A 159 -10.83 -4.38 10.59
CA LEU A 159 -11.46 -5.66 10.27
C LEU A 159 -12.29 -6.18 11.46
N LEU A 160 -11.73 -6.13 12.66
CA LEU A 160 -12.44 -6.53 13.89
C LEU A 160 -13.67 -5.66 14.13
N ALA A 161 -13.57 -4.35 13.86
CA ALA A 161 -14.72 -3.45 13.95
C ALA A 161 -15.81 -3.85 12.95
N MET A 162 -15.47 -4.16 11.70
CA MET A 162 -16.44 -4.62 10.70
C MET A 162 -17.12 -5.93 11.12
N ILE A 163 -16.36 -6.91 11.61
CA ILE A 163 -16.90 -8.18 12.11
C ILE A 163 -17.84 -7.92 13.30
N LYS A 164 -17.41 -7.07 14.23
CA LYS A 164 -18.25 -6.69 15.38
C LYS A 164 -19.55 -6.04 14.93
N THR A 165 -19.49 -5.06 14.01
CA THR A 165 -20.71 -4.41 13.48
C THR A 165 -21.63 -5.38 12.75
N ALA A 166 -21.08 -6.41 12.08
CA ALA A 166 -21.87 -7.42 11.41
C ALA A 166 -22.53 -8.39 12.41
N ASN A 167 -21.83 -8.77 13.47
CA ASN A 167 -22.35 -9.64 14.52
C ASN A 167 -23.40 -8.93 15.39
N ASP A 168 -23.17 -7.66 15.72
CA ASP A 168 -24.07 -6.83 16.52
C ASP A 168 -25.26 -6.31 15.68
N PHE A 169 -25.38 -6.69 14.40
CA PHE A 169 -26.42 -6.19 13.51
C PHE A 169 -27.80 -6.77 13.87
N GLN A 170 -28.67 -5.91 14.42
CA GLN A 170 -30.08 -6.22 14.64
C GLN A 170 -30.95 -5.59 13.55
N ALA A 171 -31.64 -6.42 12.75
CA ALA A 171 -32.41 -5.98 11.60
C ALA A 171 -33.57 -5.05 11.99
N GLU A 172 -34.26 -5.35 13.10
CA GLU A 172 -35.39 -4.55 13.60
C GLU A 172 -34.94 -3.14 13.98
N GLU A 173 -33.85 -3.02 14.74
CA GLU A 173 -33.29 -1.72 15.15
C GLU A 173 -32.82 -0.91 13.93
N TYR A 174 -32.22 -1.58 12.94
CA TYR A 174 -31.81 -0.93 11.69
C TYR A 174 -33.01 -0.34 10.94
N VAL A 175 -34.10 -1.09 10.80
CA VAL A 175 -35.33 -0.62 10.12
C VAL A 175 -35.98 0.51 10.92
N ALA A 176 -36.10 0.37 12.25
CA ALA A 176 -36.65 1.41 13.12
C ALA A 176 -35.85 2.73 13.00
N ASN A 177 -34.52 2.65 13.04
CA ASN A 177 -33.64 3.81 12.83
C ASN A 177 -33.80 4.44 11.44
N LYS A 178 -34.04 3.64 10.39
CA LYS A 178 -34.31 4.16 9.03
C LYS A 178 -35.65 4.87 8.94
N LEU A 179 -36.71 4.29 9.52
CA LEU A 179 -38.02 4.91 9.58
C LEU A 179 -37.99 6.22 10.39
N GLN A 180 -37.31 6.23 11.55
CA GLN A 180 -37.11 7.44 12.33
C GLN A 180 -36.39 8.54 11.54
N LYS A 181 -35.31 8.21 10.81
CA LYS A 181 -34.60 9.18 9.96
C LYS A 181 -35.45 9.69 8.81
N ALA A 182 -36.28 8.85 8.20
CA ALA A 182 -37.18 9.25 7.12
C ALA A 182 -38.29 10.18 7.64
N ASN A 183 -38.81 9.90 8.84
CA ASN A 183 -39.86 10.69 9.47
C ASN A 183 -39.32 11.94 10.21
N HIS A 184 -38.01 12.06 10.40
CA HIS A 184 -37.39 13.19 11.09
C HIS A 184 -37.43 14.45 10.24
N THR A 185 -38.09 15.50 10.75
CA THR A 185 -38.12 16.83 10.13
C THR A 185 -36.85 17.62 10.47
N PRO A 186 -35.92 17.85 9.51
CA PRO A 186 -34.69 18.56 9.80
C PRO A 186 -34.96 20.02 10.14
N LEU A 187 -34.20 20.55 11.11
CA LEU A 187 -34.26 21.97 11.44
C LEU A 187 -33.67 22.82 10.30
N PRO A 188 -34.24 24.01 10.05
CA PRO A 188 -33.70 24.92 9.06
C PRO A 188 -32.30 25.38 9.46
N THR A 189 -31.34 25.40 8.53
CA THR A 189 -29.96 25.86 8.81
C THR A 189 -29.84 27.38 8.93
N ARG A 190 -30.88 28.11 8.52
CA ARG A 190 -30.90 29.58 8.47
C ARG A 190 -32.19 30.10 9.09
N TRP A 191 -32.10 31.24 9.76
CA TRP A 191 -33.22 32.00 10.28
C TRP A 191 -33.15 33.43 9.74
N ARG A 192 -34.21 33.91 9.08
CA ARG A 192 -34.25 35.26 8.45
C ARG A 192 -32.97 35.59 7.67
N HIS A 193 -32.55 34.66 6.80
CA HIS A 193 -31.35 34.73 5.96
C HIS A 193 -29.99 34.71 6.67
N LYS A 194 -29.95 34.61 8.01
CA LYS A 194 -28.71 34.46 8.78
C LYS A 194 -28.49 33.00 9.17
N ARG A 195 -27.25 32.51 9.07
CA ARG A 195 -26.88 31.19 9.62
C ARG A 195 -26.67 31.33 11.12
N LEU A 196 -27.46 30.60 11.90
CA LEU A 196 -27.34 30.55 13.36
C LEU A 196 -27.04 29.12 13.80
N PRO A 197 -26.39 28.93 14.96
CA PRO A 197 -26.26 27.62 15.59
C PRO A 197 -27.62 26.93 15.81
N GLU A 198 -27.64 25.60 15.73
CA GLU A 198 -28.87 24.78 15.81
C GLU A 198 -29.70 25.09 17.06
N PHE A 199 -29.06 25.22 18.22
CA PHE A 199 -29.76 25.47 19.49
C PHE A 199 -30.53 26.80 19.51
N ILE A 200 -30.00 27.85 18.86
CA ILE A 200 -30.68 29.15 18.75
C ILE A 200 -31.90 29.01 17.85
N ILE A 201 -31.77 28.27 16.74
CA ILE A 201 -32.88 28.03 15.81
C ILE A 201 -33.98 27.21 16.47
N ARG A 202 -33.65 26.20 17.27
CA ARG A 202 -34.62 25.44 18.09
C ARG A 202 -35.40 26.33 19.06
N GLN A 203 -34.71 27.26 19.73
CA GLN A 203 -35.36 28.25 20.60
C GLN A 203 -36.26 29.22 19.82
N LEU A 204 -35.81 29.70 18.66
CA LEU A 204 -36.59 30.60 17.80
C LEU A 204 -37.84 29.92 17.21
N LEU A 205 -37.77 28.60 16.98
CA LEU A 205 -38.90 27.77 16.58
C LEU A 205 -39.81 27.36 17.76
N GLY A 206 -39.43 27.68 19.01
CA GLY A 206 -40.21 27.35 20.20
C GLY A 206 -40.16 25.87 20.61
N ILE A 207 -39.22 25.10 20.07
CA ILE A 207 -39.07 23.65 20.35
C ILE A 207 -38.41 23.44 21.71
N ASP A 208 -37.36 24.22 21.99
CA ASP A 208 -36.60 24.15 23.25
C ASP A 208 -36.94 25.32 24.19
N LYS A 209 -36.87 25.05 25.50
CA LYS A 209 -37.01 26.10 26.53
C LYS A 209 -35.88 27.12 26.40
N LYS A 210 -36.20 28.40 26.64
CA LYS A 210 -35.21 29.49 26.61
C LYS A 210 -34.13 29.26 27.67
N ILE A 211 -32.92 28.93 27.23
CA ILE A 211 -31.79 28.72 28.13
C ILE A 211 -31.26 30.10 28.54
N ASN A 212 -31.13 30.36 29.84
CA ASN A 212 -30.56 31.59 30.35
C ASN A 212 -29.02 31.50 30.26
N TYR A 213 -28.45 31.94 29.14
CA TYR A 213 -27.01 31.83 28.88
C TYR A 213 -26.22 32.72 29.86
N LYS A 214 -25.40 32.11 30.72
CA LYS A 214 -24.35 32.83 31.45
C LYS A 214 -23.12 32.88 30.57
N HIS A 215 -22.62 34.08 30.28
CA HIS A 215 -21.51 34.33 29.35
C HIS A 215 -20.14 33.77 29.82
N THR A 216 -20.08 33.08 30.96
CA THR A 216 -18.84 32.71 31.66
C THR A 216 -18.32 31.31 31.38
N ASP A 217 -19.01 30.49 30.57
CA ASP A 217 -18.53 29.15 30.27
C ASP A 217 -17.43 29.22 29.20
N VAL A 218 -16.22 29.52 29.66
CA VAL A 218 -14.99 29.51 28.86
C VAL A 218 -14.76 28.07 28.40
N TYR A 219 -14.86 27.85 27.09
CA TYR A 219 -14.48 26.59 26.47
C TYR A 219 -13.01 26.31 26.75
N LYS A 220 -12.72 25.27 27.52
CA LYS A 220 -11.36 24.76 27.74
C LYS A 220 -10.89 24.15 26.41
N ALA A 221 -9.95 24.84 25.75
CA ALA A 221 -9.32 24.40 24.51
C ALA A 221 -8.56 23.08 24.65
#